data_AF-A0A2E1JH14-F1
#
_entry.id   AF-A0A2E1JH14-F1
#
_cell.length_a   1.000
_cell.length_b   1.000
_cell.length_c   1.000
_cell.angle_alpha   90.00
_cell.angle_beta   90.00
_cell.angle_gamma   90.00
#
_symmetry.space_group_name_H-M   'P 1'
#
loop_
_entity.id
_entity.type
_entity.pdbx_description
1 polymer ?
#
loop_
_entity_poly.entity_id
_entity_poly.type
_entity_poly.pdbx_seq_one_letter_code
_entity_poly.pdbx_strand_id
1 'polypeptide(L)'
;MMKVKFLYLKILLLSINLVFSQSPPKNIEPFKAGEALEYRVHYGIFNASYASLKLSSEELNGEKLLLASGYGKTIGLARLFFKVEDYYSSYFDNENVSPVFFK
;
A
#
# COMPACT_ATOMS: atom_id res chain seq x y z
N MET A 1 -4.02 -55.06 -11.16
CA MET A 1 -4.69 -53.74 -11.35
C MET A 1 -4.76 -52.88 -10.08
N MET A 2 -5.10 -53.45 -8.90
CA MET A 2 -5.26 -52.70 -7.65
C MET A 2 -3.96 -52.05 -7.11
N LYS A 3 -2.80 -52.72 -7.26
CA LYS A 3 -1.49 -52.21 -6.83
C LYS A 3 -1.06 -50.93 -7.58
N VAL A 4 -1.44 -50.80 -8.85
CA VAL A 4 -1.13 -49.62 -9.68
C VAL A 4 -1.97 -48.42 -9.25
N LYS A 5 -3.24 -48.63 -8.88
CA LYS A 5 -4.09 -47.58 -8.30
C LYS A 5 -3.55 -47.08 -6.95
N PHE A 6 -3.03 -47.98 -6.11
CA PHE A 6 -2.37 -47.61 -4.85
C PHE A 6 -1.08 -46.81 -5.08
N LEU A 7 -0.34 -47.07 -6.16
CA LEU A 7 0.85 -46.30 -6.52
C LEU A 7 0.49 -44.86 -6.93
N TYR A 8 -0.53 -44.69 -7.78
CA TYR A 8 -1.03 -43.36 -8.15
C TYR A 8 -1.57 -42.58 -6.94
N LEU A 9 -2.27 -43.26 -6.03
CA LEU A 9 -2.76 -42.65 -4.79
C LEU A 9 -1.63 -42.18 -3.88
N LYS A 10 -0.54 -42.94 -3.78
CA LYS A 10 0.66 -42.53 -3.03
C LYS A 10 1.36 -41.33 -3.65
N ILE A 11 1.46 -41.29 -4.98
CA ILE A 11 2.04 -40.14 -5.71
C ILE A 11 1.18 -38.89 -5.50
N LEU A 12 -0.15 -39.02 -5.56
CA LEU A 12 -1.08 -37.93 -5.27
C LEU A 12 -0.91 -37.43 -3.83
N LEU A 13 -0.87 -38.32 -2.83
CA LEU A 13 -0.67 -37.97 -1.43
C LEU A 13 0.69 -37.32 -1.14
N LEU A 14 1.75 -37.70 -1.88
CA LEU A 14 3.07 -37.09 -1.76
C LEU A 14 3.11 -35.64 -2.27
N SER A 15 2.33 -35.33 -3.31
CA SER A 15 2.26 -33.97 -3.88
C SER A 15 1.63 -32.92 -2.95
N ILE A 16 0.84 -33.35 -1.95
CA ILE A 16 0.15 -32.45 -1.01
C ILE A 16 1.15 -31.82 -0.01
N ASN A 17 2.29 -32.47 0.25
CA ASN A 17 3.29 -31.99 1.21
C ASN A 17 4.28 -30.98 0.63
N LEU A 18 4.20 -30.64 -0.66
CA LEU A 18 5.10 -29.68 -1.31
C LEU A 18 4.51 -28.27 -1.41
N VAL A 19 3.26 -28.06 -0.98
CA VAL A 19 2.61 -26.74 -0.94
C VAL A 19 2.91 -26.07 0.40
N PHE A 20 4.19 -25.86 0.70
CA PHE A 20 4.56 -24.90 1.74
C PHE A 20 4.46 -23.50 1.15
N SER A 21 3.52 -22.72 1.68
CA SER A 21 3.44 -21.29 1.38
C SER A 21 4.75 -20.64 1.80
N GLN A 22 5.36 -19.85 0.91
CA GLN A 22 6.56 -19.08 1.24
C GLN A 22 6.17 -18.07 2.32
N SER A 23 6.65 -18.26 3.55
CA SER A 23 6.59 -17.19 4.55
C SER A 23 7.29 -15.97 3.93
N PRO A 24 6.64 -14.80 3.85
CA PRO A 24 7.30 -13.62 3.33
C PRO A 24 8.59 -13.39 4.14
N PRO A 25 9.69 -12.99 3.49
CA PRO A 25 10.93 -12.71 4.19
C PRO A 25 10.65 -11.71 5.31
N LYS A 26 11.10 -12.04 6.54
CA LYS A 26 10.81 -11.27 7.76
C LYS A 26 11.32 -9.80 7.71
N ASN A 27 12.16 -9.46 6.74
CA ASN A 27 12.84 -8.17 6.62
C ASN A 27 12.50 -7.40 5.33
N ILE A 28 11.28 -7.55 4.79
CA ILE A 28 10.82 -6.62 3.74
C ILE A 28 10.15 -5.46 4.45
N GLU A 29 10.81 -4.31 4.50
CA GLU A 29 10.15 -3.05 4.83
C GLU A 29 9.22 -2.69 3.66
N PRO A 30 7.89 -2.67 3.87
CA PRO A 30 6.94 -2.42 2.77
C PRO A 30 6.98 -0.97 2.29
N PHE A 31 7.43 -0.05 3.14
CA PHE A 31 7.50 1.38 2.87
C PHE A 31 8.84 1.96 3.30
N LYS A 32 9.23 3.05 2.64
CA LYS A 32 10.44 3.79 2.96
C LYS A 32 10.23 5.30 2.88
N ALA A 33 10.89 6.03 3.78
CA ALA A 33 10.92 7.49 3.69
C ALA A 33 11.54 7.96 2.36
N GLY A 34 10.93 8.98 1.76
CA GLY A 34 11.28 9.53 0.46
C GLY A 34 10.41 9.01 -0.70
N GLU A 35 9.58 8.00 -0.48
CA GLU A 35 8.62 7.53 -1.48
C GLU A 35 7.56 8.60 -1.76
N ALA A 36 7.19 8.75 -3.03
CA ALA A 36 6.21 9.70 -3.48
C ALA A 36 5.37 9.13 -4.63
N LEU A 37 4.06 9.29 -4.52
CA LEU A 37 3.10 8.99 -5.57
C LEU A 37 2.41 10.29 -5.96
N GLU A 38 2.35 10.56 -7.26
CA GLU A 38 1.67 11.72 -7.82
C GLU A 38 0.58 11.28 -8.79
N TYR A 39 -0.59 11.89 -8.65
CA TYR A 39 -1.79 11.57 -9.40
C TYR A 39 -2.34 12.82 -10.06
N ARG A 40 -2.87 12.62 -11.27
CA ARG A 40 -3.66 13.61 -12.00
C ARG A 40 -5.00 12.98 -12.35
N VAL A 41 -6.08 13.64 -11.96
CA VAL A 41 -7.44 13.16 -12.27
C VAL A 41 -7.95 13.87 -13.50
N HIS A 42 -8.47 13.07 -14.43
CA HIS A 42 -9.05 13.55 -15.68
C HIS A 42 -10.57 13.36 -15.67
N TYR A 43 -11.29 14.35 -16.16
CA TYR A 43 -12.71 14.26 -16.47
C TYR A 43 -12.89 14.45 -17.98
N GLY A 44 -12.91 13.33 -18.70
CA GLY A 44 -12.79 13.34 -20.16
C GLY A 44 -11.48 14.00 -20.61
N ILE A 45 -11.58 15.04 -21.43
CA ILE A 45 -10.42 15.81 -21.93
C ILE A 45 -9.89 16.85 -20.94
N PHE A 46 -10.59 17.09 -19.83
CA PHE A 46 -10.22 18.14 -18.88
C PHE A 46 -9.42 17.56 -17.71
N ASN A 47 -8.40 18.31 -17.27
CA ASN A 47 -7.74 18.03 -16.00
C ASN A 47 -8.62 18.56 -14.85
N ALA A 48 -9.01 17.67 -13.94
CA ALA A 48 -9.93 18.00 -12.85
C ALA A 48 -9.18 18.26 -11.54
N SER A 49 -8.16 17.48 -11.23
CA SER A 49 -7.40 17.63 -9.98
C SER A 49 -5.99 17.05 -10.04
N TYR A 50 -5.20 17.41 -9.03
CA TYR A 50 -3.94 16.77 -8.68
C TYR A 50 -4.03 16.20 -7.27
N ALA A 51 -3.38 15.07 -7.02
CA ALA A 51 -3.15 14.55 -5.68
C ALA A 51 -1.71 14.03 -5.55
N SER A 52 -1.14 14.13 -4.35
CA SER A 52 0.17 13.57 -4.04
C SER A 52 0.14 12.88 -2.68
N LEU A 53 0.82 11.74 -2.57
CA LEU A 53 1.09 11.03 -1.33
C LEU A 53 2.61 10.94 -1.17
N LYS A 54 3.14 11.43 -0.05
CA LYS A 54 4.58 11.44 0.24
C LYS A 54 4.84 10.79 1.59
N LEU A 55 5.90 10.00 1.67
CA LEU A 55 6.38 9.40 2.92
C LEU A 55 7.63 10.12 3.40
N SER A 56 7.65 10.47 4.68
CA SER A 56 8.81 11.03 5.35
C SER A 56 9.04 10.33 6.68
N SER A 57 10.27 10.34 7.19
CA SER A 57 10.54 9.82 8.53
C SER A 57 10.54 10.99 9.51
N GLU A 58 9.71 10.88 10.53
CA GLU A 58 9.59 11.87 11.61
C GLU A 58 9.60 11.15 12.96
N GLU A 59 9.97 11.88 14.00
CA GLU A 59 9.97 11.37 15.37
C GLU A 59 8.74 11.92 16.11
N LEU A 60 7.95 11.02 16.69
CA LEU A 60 6.77 11.34 17.50
C LEU A 60 6.94 10.68 18.86
N ASN A 61 6.96 11.48 19.94
CA ASN A 61 7.13 11.00 21.32
C ASN A 61 8.38 10.12 21.57
N GLY A 62 9.48 10.36 20.83
CA GLY A 62 10.71 9.57 20.95
C GLY A 62 10.75 8.31 20.09
N GLU A 63 9.71 8.06 19.30
CA GLU A 63 9.61 6.93 18.38
C GLU A 63 9.73 7.41 16.93
N LYS A 64 10.57 6.73 16.14
CA LYS A 64 10.77 7.04 14.72
C LYS A 64 9.69 6.37 13.88
N LEU A 65 8.76 7.15 13.36
CA LEU A 65 7.63 6.70 12.55
C LEU A 65 7.73 7.21 11.11
N LEU A 66 6.89 6.65 10.24
CA LEU A 66 6.66 7.20 8.90
C LEU A 66 5.47 8.15 8.95
N LEU A 67 5.64 9.36 8.43
CA LEU A 67 4.58 10.32 8.19
C LEU A 67 4.12 10.21 6.73
N ALA A 68 2.90 9.75 6.53
CA ALA A 68 2.20 9.85 5.25
C ALA A 68 1.56 11.24 5.13
N SER A 69 1.95 11.98 4.09
CA SER A 69 1.42 13.30 3.76
C SER A 69 0.65 13.25 2.44
N GLY A 70 -0.66 13.39 2.51
CA GLY A 70 -1.57 13.53 1.39
C GLY A 70 -1.89 14.99 1.10
N TYR A 71 -1.82 15.38 -0.16
CA TYR A 71 -2.27 16.68 -0.64
C TYR A 71 -3.15 16.48 -1.87
N GLY A 72 -4.28 17.17 -1.92
CA GLY A 72 -5.20 17.11 -3.05
C GLY A 72 -5.73 18.50 -3.40
N LYS A 73 -5.75 18.83 -4.69
CA LYS A 73 -6.40 20.07 -5.15
C LYS A 73 -7.12 19.89 -6.47
N THR A 74 -8.27 20.54 -6.57
CA THR A 74 -8.96 20.76 -7.84
C THR A 74 -8.25 21.85 -8.66
N ILE A 75 -8.31 21.71 -9.99
CA ILE A 75 -7.71 22.65 -10.94
C ILE A 75 -8.66 22.96 -12.12
N GLY A 76 -8.27 23.94 -12.94
CA GLY A 76 -9.01 24.28 -14.17
C GLY A 76 -10.47 24.66 -13.92
N LEU A 77 -11.35 24.20 -14.83
CA LEU A 77 -12.80 24.45 -14.73
C LEU A 77 -13.41 23.80 -13.48
N ALA A 78 -12.94 22.62 -13.07
CA ALA A 78 -13.44 21.94 -11.88
C ALA A 78 -13.22 22.80 -10.62
N ARG A 79 -12.09 23.51 -10.51
CA ARG A 79 -11.83 24.42 -9.37
C ARG A 79 -12.76 25.64 -9.35
N LEU A 80 -13.21 26.13 -10.50
CA LEU A 80 -14.10 27.29 -10.56
C LEU A 80 -15.45 27.01 -9.88
N PHE A 81 -15.97 25.80 -10.07
CA PHE A 81 -17.27 25.40 -9.53
C PHE A 81 -17.17 24.58 -8.23
N PHE A 82 -16.09 23.82 -8.05
CA PHE A 82 -15.88 22.89 -6.95
C PHE A 82 -14.46 23.05 -6.39
N LYS A 83 -14.18 24.19 -5.78
CA LYS A 83 -12.87 24.45 -5.18
C LYS A 83 -12.65 23.54 -3.96
N VAL A 84 -11.79 22.55 -4.12
CA VAL A 84 -11.24 21.70 -3.04
C VAL A 84 -9.72 21.84 -2.99
N GLU A 85 -9.18 21.95 -1.79
CA GLU A 85 -7.75 21.98 -1.49
C GLU A 85 -7.52 21.46 -0.07
N ASP A 86 -7.15 20.19 0.04
CA ASP A 86 -7.05 19.48 1.30
C ASP A 86 -5.64 18.95 1.55
N TYR A 87 -5.28 18.92 2.83
CA TYR A 87 -4.05 18.34 3.35
C TYR A 87 -4.44 17.33 4.43
N TYR A 88 -3.95 16.11 4.29
CA TYR A 88 -4.16 15.03 5.25
C TYR A 88 -2.81 14.46 5.64
N SER A 89 -2.56 14.28 6.93
CA SER A 89 -1.33 13.66 7.38
C SER A 89 -1.57 12.65 8.50
N SER A 90 -0.85 11.53 8.44
CA SER A 90 -0.92 10.50 9.49
C SER A 90 0.43 9.85 9.69
N TYR A 91 0.81 9.72 10.96
CA TYR A 91 1.90 8.86 11.39
C TYR A 91 1.42 7.40 11.36
N PHE A 92 2.25 6.49 10.91
CA PHE A 92 1.97 5.05 10.94
C PHE A 92 3.23 4.24 11.25
N ASP A 93 3.01 3.09 11.87
CA ASP A 93 4.04 2.11 12.16
C ASP A 93 4.41 1.33 10.90
N ASN A 94 5.71 1.18 10.60
CA ASN A 94 6.16 0.55 9.35
C ASN A 94 6.00 -0.98 9.38
N GLU A 95 5.97 -1.60 10.56
CA GLU A 95 5.84 -3.05 10.70
C GLU A 95 4.39 -3.50 10.55
N ASN A 96 3.47 -2.81 11.24
CA ASN A 96 2.06 -3.19 11.33
C ASN A 96 1.14 -2.36 10.42
N VAL A 97 1.66 -1.29 9.80
CA VAL A 97 0.92 -0.36 8.91
C VAL A 97 -0.32 0.22 9.61
N SER A 98 -0.27 0.35 10.94
CA SER A 98 -1.34 0.89 11.75
C SER A 98 -1.18 2.40 11.92
N PRO A 99 -2.27 3.20 11.82
CA PRO A 99 -2.20 4.62 12.08
C PRO A 99 -1.97 4.86 13.57
N VAL A 100 -0.97 5.67 13.89
CA VAL A 100 -0.62 6.06 15.26
C VAL A 100 -1.30 7.37 15.64
N PHE A 101 -1.22 8.36 14.76
CA PHE A 101 -1.77 9.70 15.00
C PHE A 101 -2.09 10.42 13.70
N PHE A 102 -3.24 11.10 13.65
CA PHE A 102 -3.64 11.96 12.55
C PHE A 102 -3.30 13.41 12.90
N LYS A 103 -2.52 14.06 12.04
CA LYS A 103 -2.05 15.44 12.19
C LYS A 103 -2.83 16.37 11.27
#